data_AF-A0A7J4TW16-F1
#
_entry.id   AF-A0A7J4TW16-F1
#
_cell.length_a   1.000
_cell.length_b   1.000
_cell.length_c   1.000
_cell.angle_alpha   90.00
_cell.angle_beta   90.00
_cell.angle_gamma   90.00
#
_symmetry.space_group_name_H-M   'P 1'
#
loop_
_entity.id
_entity.type
_entity.pdbx_description
1 polymer ?
#
loop_
_entity_poly.entity_id
_entity_poly.type
_entity_poly.pdbx_seq_one_letter_code
_entity_poly.pdbx_strand_id
1 'polypeptide(L)'
;MKMRKRVPDKAQARSLILASEQEMIYLDTLTPTVEGASTIIRGIYENFRRLGEALLLLQGWEGDHEDSIQALTALQVKTNRPIYVLDNLRRLRHDINYMGYQPSADDLADVLSIKKECWKPVLEEVKKRV
;
A
#
# COMPACT_ATOMS: atom_id res chain seq x y z
N MET A 1 1.57 18.02 -5.93
CA MET A 1 0.39 17.21 -6.27
C MET A 1 -0.02 17.49 -7.71
N LYS A 2 0.16 16.53 -8.62
CA LYS A 2 -0.20 16.69 -10.05
C LYS A 2 -1.36 15.76 -10.41
N MET A 3 -2.39 15.77 -9.56
CA MET A 3 -3.59 14.97 -9.78
C MET A 3 -4.40 15.47 -10.98
N ARG A 4 -5.04 14.54 -11.68
CA ARG A 4 -5.97 14.81 -12.78
C ARG A 4 -7.39 14.49 -12.32
N LYS A 5 -8.34 15.35 -12.69
CA LYS A 5 -9.76 15.06 -12.48
C LYS A 5 -10.20 13.92 -13.39
N ARG A 6 -11.04 13.04 -12.86
CA ARG A 6 -11.73 11.97 -13.60
C ARG A 6 -13.13 11.77 -13.03
N VAL A 7 -13.95 10.99 -13.73
CA VAL A 7 -15.25 10.56 -13.19
C VAL A 7 -15.00 9.54 -12.07
N PRO A 8 -15.72 9.65 -10.93
CA PRO A 8 -15.64 8.64 -9.88
C PRO A 8 -15.99 7.24 -10.40
N ASP A 9 -15.16 6.25 -10.08
CA ASP A 9 -15.32 4.88 -10.56
C ASP A 9 -15.33 3.87 -9.41
N LYS A 10 -16.55 3.60 -8.90
CA LYS A 10 -16.75 2.64 -7.80
C LYS A 10 -16.45 1.20 -8.21
N ALA A 11 -16.69 0.84 -9.47
CA ALA A 11 -16.47 -0.52 -9.94
C ALA A 11 -14.97 -0.83 -10.00
N GLN A 12 -14.18 0.09 -10.55
CA GLN A 12 -12.72 -0.04 -10.56
C GLN A 12 -12.14 -0.01 -9.15
N ALA A 13 -12.64 0.88 -8.27
CA ALA A 13 -12.22 0.91 -6.86
C ALA A 13 -12.46 -0.45 -6.15
N ARG A 14 -13.64 -1.07 -6.35
CA ARG A 14 -13.93 -2.43 -5.83
C ARG A 14 -12.94 -3.46 -6.34
N SER A 15 -12.67 -3.47 -7.63
CA SER A 15 -11.73 -4.42 -8.25
C SER A 15 -10.32 -4.27 -7.68
N LEU A 16 -9.84 -3.03 -7.45
CA LEU A 16 -8.53 -2.79 -6.85
C LEU A 16 -8.45 -3.30 -5.41
N ILE A 17 -9.49 -3.08 -4.60
CA ILE A 17 -9.54 -3.56 -3.22
C ILE A 17 -9.51 -5.09 -3.17
N LEU A 18 -10.33 -5.75 -3.99
CA LEU A 18 -10.39 -7.22 -4.05
C LEU A 18 -9.07 -7.82 -4.51
N ALA A 19 -8.47 -7.26 -5.57
CA ALA A 19 -7.16 -7.70 -6.04
C ALA A 19 -6.08 -7.52 -4.96
N SER A 20 -6.13 -6.41 -4.21
CA SER A 20 -5.14 -6.13 -3.17
C SER A 20 -5.27 -7.07 -1.97
N GLU A 21 -6.50 -7.43 -1.60
CA GLU A 21 -6.76 -8.42 -0.57
C GLU A 21 -6.25 -9.81 -0.96
N GLN A 22 -6.55 -10.26 -2.18
CA GLN A 22 -6.08 -11.55 -2.69
C GLN A 22 -4.56 -11.63 -2.76
N GLU A 23 -3.89 -10.58 -3.25
CA GLU A 23 -2.44 -10.56 -3.32
C GLU A 23 -1.81 -10.51 -1.94
N MET A 24 -2.39 -9.77 -0.98
CA MET A 24 -1.87 -9.75 0.38
C MET A 24 -1.96 -11.13 1.05
N ILE A 25 -3.04 -11.88 0.80
CA ILE A 25 -3.20 -13.28 1.23
C ILE A 25 -2.11 -14.16 0.60
N TYR A 26 -1.83 -14.00 -0.69
CA TYR A 26 -0.75 -14.73 -1.35
C TYR A 26 0.62 -14.41 -0.73
N LEU A 27 0.90 -13.13 -0.46
CA LEU A 27 2.15 -12.71 0.19
C LEU A 27 2.32 -13.32 1.59
N ASP A 28 1.23 -13.58 2.33
CA ASP A 28 1.26 -14.30 3.61
C ASP A 28 1.66 -15.78 3.49
N THR A 29 1.56 -16.36 2.29
CA THR A 29 2.00 -17.75 2.05
C THR A 29 3.50 -17.86 1.78
N LEU A 30 4.18 -16.73 1.51
CA LEU A 30 5.61 -16.70 1.22
C LEU A 30 6.43 -16.76 2.51
N THR A 31 7.47 -17.60 2.53
CA THR A 31 8.45 -17.58 3.62
C THR A 31 9.27 -16.30 3.57
N PRO A 32 9.31 -15.50 4.65
CA PRO A 32 10.08 -14.26 4.68
C PRO A 32 11.58 -14.55 4.83
N THR A 33 12.29 -14.59 3.70
CA THR A 33 13.76 -14.68 3.65
C THR A 33 14.36 -13.40 3.08
N VAL A 34 15.66 -13.18 3.32
CA VAL A 34 16.37 -12.00 2.80
C VAL A 34 16.40 -12.01 1.27
N GLU A 35 16.57 -13.19 0.65
CA GLU A 35 16.55 -13.36 -0.80
C GLU A 35 15.18 -13.02 -1.41
N GLY A 36 14.10 -13.28 -0.66
CA GLY A 36 12.73 -12.94 -1.03
C GLY A 36 12.29 -11.53 -0.63
N ALA A 37 13.11 -10.78 0.12
CA ALA A 37 12.70 -9.54 0.78
C ALA A 37 12.21 -8.49 -0.22
N SER A 38 12.93 -8.31 -1.33
CA SER A 38 12.54 -7.37 -2.39
C SER A 38 11.11 -7.64 -2.89
N THR A 39 10.79 -8.90 -3.17
CA THR A 39 9.46 -9.31 -3.66
C THR A 39 8.37 -9.04 -2.63
N ILE A 40 8.62 -9.41 -1.37
CA ILE A 40 7.65 -9.25 -0.28
C ILE A 40 7.40 -7.76 0.01
N ILE A 41 8.46 -6.97 0.15
CA ILE A 41 8.38 -5.54 0.47
C ILE A 41 7.64 -4.78 -0.65
N ARG A 42 8.00 -5.04 -1.90
CA ARG A 42 7.30 -4.47 -3.06
C ARG A 42 5.83 -4.84 -3.06
N GLY A 43 5.50 -6.11 -2.86
CA GLY A 43 4.11 -6.58 -2.84
C GLY A 43 3.31 -5.88 -1.75
N ILE A 44 3.84 -5.80 -0.53
CA ILE A 44 3.17 -5.10 0.58
C ILE A 44 2.90 -3.63 0.23
N TYR A 45 3.93 -2.93 -0.26
CA TYR A 45 3.78 -1.53 -0.68
C TYR A 45 2.74 -1.35 -1.79
N GLU A 46 2.79 -2.17 -2.85
CA GLU A 46 1.87 -2.02 -3.99
C GLU A 46 0.41 -2.25 -3.57
N ASN A 47 0.16 -3.14 -2.61
CA ASN A 47 -1.18 -3.35 -2.08
C ASN A 47 -1.70 -2.14 -1.28
N PHE A 48 -0.87 -1.49 -0.46
CA PHE A 48 -1.25 -0.21 0.14
C PHE A 48 -1.49 0.86 -0.94
N ARG A 49 -0.59 0.98 -1.93
CA ARG A 49 -0.73 1.95 -3.02
C ARG A 49 -2.06 1.78 -3.77
N ARG A 50 -2.47 0.54 -4.05
CA ARG A 50 -3.75 0.24 -4.72
C ARG A 50 -4.97 0.61 -3.88
N LEU A 51 -4.92 0.42 -2.55
CA LEU A 51 -5.98 0.92 -1.67
C LEU A 51 -6.08 2.45 -1.72
N GLY A 52 -4.94 3.15 -1.75
CA GLY A 52 -4.88 4.60 -1.94
C GLY A 52 -5.45 5.04 -3.29
N GLU A 53 -5.09 4.32 -4.36
CA GLU A 53 -5.64 4.54 -5.69
C GLU A 53 -7.16 4.35 -5.70
N ALA A 54 -7.68 3.31 -5.06
CA ALA A 54 -9.11 3.09 -4.92
C ALA A 54 -9.82 4.29 -4.23
N LEU A 55 -9.20 4.91 -3.22
CA LEU A 55 -9.75 6.14 -2.62
C LEU A 55 -9.79 7.31 -3.59
N LEU A 56 -8.72 7.52 -4.36
CA LEU A 56 -8.68 8.58 -5.37
C LEU A 56 -9.78 8.38 -6.43
N LEU A 57 -9.96 7.13 -6.88
CA LEU A 57 -11.02 6.77 -7.82
C LEU A 57 -12.42 7.10 -7.30
N LEU A 58 -12.70 6.85 -6.02
CA LEU A 58 -13.99 7.18 -5.40
C LEU A 58 -14.22 8.69 -5.32
N GLN A 59 -13.15 9.47 -5.24
CA GLN A 59 -13.19 10.93 -5.16
C GLN A 59 -13.18 11.62 -6.54
N GLY A 60 -13.04 10.85 -7.63
CA GLY A 60 -12.94 11.41 -8.98
C GLY A 60 -11.56 11.99 -9.30
N TRP A 61 -10.51 11.39 -8.74
CA TRP A 61 -9.13 11.79 -8.98
C TRP A 61 -8.29 10.63 -9.48
N GLU A 62 -7.27 10.97 -10.25
CA GLU A 62 -6.18 10.09 -10.64
C GLU A 62 -4.87 10.78 -10.24
N GLY A 63 -3.98 10.03 -9.63
CA GLY A 63 -2.71 10.53 -9.12
C GLY A 63 -1.60 9.51 -9.25
N ASP A 64 -0.41 9.92 -8.84
CA ASP A 64 0.74 9.03 -8.82
C ASP A 64 0.83 8.21 -7.52
N HIS A 65 1.94 7.51 -7.35
CA HIS A 65 2.24 6.71 -6.16
C HIS A 65 2.22 7.51 -4.87
N GLU A 66 2.69 8.76 -4.89
CA GLU A 66 2.71 9.64 -3.72
C GLU A 66 1.30 10.09 -3.39
N ASP A 67 0.52 10.50 -4.39
CA ASP A 67 -0.89 10.90 -4.23
C ASP A 67 -1.72 9.78 -3.60
N SER A 68 -1.53 8.52 -4.05
CA SER A 68 -2.23 7.35 -3.48
C SER A 68 -1.87 7.12 -2.00
N ILE A 69 -0.59 7.22 -1.64
CA ILE A 69 -0.17 7.05 -0.25
C ILE A 69 -0.68 8.20 0.62
N GLN A 70 -0.66 9.44 0.12
CA GLN A 70 -1.23 10.59 0.82
C GLN A 70 -2.74 10.42 1.06
N ALA A 71 -3.48 9.86 0.10
CA ALA A 71 -4.89 9.55 0.28
C ALA A 71 -5.14 8.57 1.45
N LEU A 72 -4.25 7.59 1.64
CA LEU A 72 -4.31 6.68 2.79
C LEU A 72 -3.96 7.38 4.11
N THR A 73 -2.90 8.19 4.14
CA THR A 73 -2.44 8.83 5.39
C THR A 73 -3.42 9.89 5.89
N ALA A 74 -4.29 10.41 5.03
CA ALA A 74 -5.38 11.30 5.38
C ALA A 74 -6.57 10.58 6.07
N LEU A 75 -6.61 9.25 6.09
CA LEU A 75 -7.66 8.50 6.77
C LEU A 75 -7.57 8.67 8.30
N GLN A 76 -8.71 8.90 8.92
CA GLN A 76 -8.86 8.89 10.38
C GLN A 76 -8.99 7.45 10.89
N VAL A 77 -7.94 6.65 10.72
CA VAL A 77 -7.89 5.25 11.14
C VAL A 77 -6.97 5.07 12.34
N LYS A 78 -7.42 4.30 13.33
CA LYS A 78 -6.59 3.92 14.47
C LYS A 78 -5.77 2.68 14.10
N THR A 79 -4.47 2.85 13.96
CA THR A 79 -3.48 1.79 13.75
C THR A 79 -2.50 1.79 14.92
N ASN A 80 -1.91 0.63 15.23
CA ASN A 80 -0.92 0.55 16.32
C ASN A 80 0.44 1.14 15.92
N ARG A 81 0.72 1.23 14.61
CA ARG A 81 1.82 2.01 14.06
C ARG A 81 1.28 3.23 13.32
N PRO A 82 1.98 4.37 13.33
CA PRO A 82 1.51 5.55 12.64
C PRO A 82 1.39 5.32 11.13
N ILE A 83 0.27 5.70 10.51
CA ILE A 83 0.03 5.45 9.08
C ILE A 83 1.02 6.17 8.15
N TYR A 84 1.64 7.27 8.61
CA TYR A 84 2.62 8.01 7.80
C TYR A 84 3.88 7.19 7.47
N VAL A 85 4.14 6.08 8.16
CA VAL A 85 5.25 5.15 7.83
C VAL A 85 5.09 4.52 6.44
N LEU A 86 3.90 4.58 5.83
CA LEU A 86 3.69 4.15 4.45
C LEU A 86 4.49 4.98 3.43
N ASP A 87 4.84 6.24 3.73
CA ASP A 87 5.74 7.01 2.86
C ASP A 87 7.17 6.45 2.89
N ASN A 88 7.63 5.93 4.03
CA ASN A 88 8.92 5.27 4.13
C ASN A 88 8.96 4.01 3.25
N LEU A 89 7.87 3.23 3.23
CA LEU A 89 7.75 2.08 2.33
C LEU A 89 7.83 2.47 0.85
N ARG A 90 7.26 3.63 0.47
CA ARG A 90 7.36 4.15 -0.91
C ARG A 90 8.81 4.40 -1.30
N ARG A 91 9.58 5.04 -0.42
CA ARG A 91 11.01 5.33 -0.64
C ARG A 91 11.82 4.05 -0.72
N LEU A 92 11.62 3.14 0.23
CA LEU A 92 12.28 1.83 0.24
C LEU A 92 11.99 1.04 -1.05
N ARG A 93 10.73 0.99 -1.49
CA ARG A 93 10.37 0.36 -2.78
C ARG A 93 11.01 1.07 -3.97
N HIS A 94 11.15 2.39 -3.95
CA HIS A 94 11.85 3.13 -4.99
C HIS A 94 13.33 2.70 -5.06
N ASP A 95 14.01 2.64 -3.92
CA ASP A 95 15.43 2.25 -3.85
C ASP A 95 15.65 0.81 -4.31
N ILE A 96 14.77 -0.12 -3.89
CA ILE A 96 14.79 -1.52 -4.34
C ILE A 96 14.66 -1.61 -5.87
N ASN A 97 13.74 -0.85 -6.46
CA ASN A 97 13.41 -0.99 -7.88
C ASN A 97 14.35 -0.24 -8.82
N TYR A 98 14.88 0.90 -8.38
CA TYR A 98 15.59 1.82 -9.27
C TYR A 98 17.05 2.05 -8.87
N MET A 99 17.42 1.82 -7.61
CA MET A 99 18.78 2.05 -7.11
C MET A 99 19.57 0.74 -6.90
N GLY A 100 18.95 -0.42 -7.18
CA GLY A 100 19.58 -1.73 -6.98
C GLY A 100 19.77 -2.11 -5.51
N TYR A 101 19.10 -1.41 -4.59
CA TYR A 101 19.19 -1.67 -3.17
C TYR A 101 18.71 -3.09 -2.82
N GLN A 102 19.49 -3.79 -2.00
CA GLN A 102 19.15 -5.11 -1.48
C GLN A 102 18.66 -4.96 -0.04
N PRO A 103 17.39 -5.25 0.26
CA PRO A 103 16.86 -5.12 1.61
C PRO A 103 17.57 -6.04 2.61
N SER A 104 17.81 -5.50 3.79
CA SER A 104 18.30 -6.25 4.93
C SER A 104 17.19 -7.06 5.60
N ALA A 105 17.57 -7.93 6.54
CA ALA A 105 16.61 -8.62 7.41
C ALA A 105 15.80 -7.62 8.26
N ASP A 106 16.41 -6.50 8.66
CA ASP A 106 15.75 -5.46 9.47
C ASP A 106 14.70 -4.71 8.64
N ASP A 107 14.98 -4.40 7.38
CA ASP A 107 13.99 -3.79 6.47
C ASP A 107 12.78 -4.71 6.31
N LEU A 108 13.02 -5.99 6.06
CA LEU A 108 11.95 -6.98 5.93
C LEU A 108 11.13 -7.09 7.21
N ALA A 109 11.78 -7.15 8.37
CA ALA A 109 11.11 -7.19 9.67
C ALA A 109 10.26 -5.93 9.93
N ASP A 110 10.78 -4.73 9.60
CA ASP A 110 10.05 -3.47 9.74
C ASP A 110 8.82 -3.44 8.83
N VAL A 111 8.96 -3.81 7.56
CA VAL A 111 7.84 -3.82 6.60
C VAL A 111 6.76 -4.83 7.02
N LEU A 112 7.15 -6.01 7.49
CA LEU A 112 6.21 -7.00 8.02
C LEU A 112 5.49 -6.48 9.26
N SER A 113 6.19 -5.75 10.13
CA SER A 113 5.58 -5.06 11.27
C SER A 113 4.57 -3.99 10.82
N ILE A 114 4.92 -3.15 9.83
CA ILE A 114 3.99 -2.16 9.25
C ILE A 114 2.75 -2.86 8.69
N LYS A 115 2.93 -3.93 7.91
CA LYS A 115 1.82 -4.73 7.37
C LYS A 115 0.91 -5.20 8.51
N LYS A 116 1.47 -5.87 9.52
CA LYS A 116 0.71 -6.45 10.64
C LYS A 116 -0.14 -5.40 11.35
N GLU A 117 0.43 -4.22 11.61
CA GLU A 117 -0.22 -3.20 12.44
C GLU A 117 -1.15 -2.25 11.65
N CYS A 118 -0.95 -2.11 10.34
CA CYS A 118 -1.69 -1.15 9.51
C CYS A 118 -2.65 -1.78 8.50
N TRP A 119 -2.36 -2.97 7.96
CA TRP A 119 -3.08 -3.51 6.80
C TRP A 119 -4.58 -3.66 7.05
N LYS A 120 -4.95 -4.44 8.08
CA LYS A 120 -6.36 -4.77 8.35
C LYS A 120 -7.19 -3.52 8.68
N PRO A 121 -6.77 -2.63 9.61
CA PRO A 121 -7.53 -1.41 9.88
C PRO A 121 -7.72 -0.51 8.65
N VAL A 122 -6.67 -0.36 7.83
CA VAL A 122 -6.74 0.45 6.60
C VAL A 122 -7.67 -0.18 5.57
N LEU A 123 -7.55 -1.49 5.32
CA LEU A 123 -8.40 -2.21 4.38
C LEU A 123 -9.89 -2.06 4.73
N GLU A 124 -10.24 -2.27 5.99
CA GLU A 124 -11.62 -2.15 6.45
C GLU A 124 -12.15 -0.72 6.34
N GLU A 125 -11.31 0.28 6.60
CA GLU A 125 -11.70 1.68 6.44
C GLU A 125 -11.93 2.07 4.98
N VAL A 126 -11.11 1.55 4.05
CA VAL A 126 -11.31 1.76 2.61
C VAL A 126 -12.55 1.04 2.11
N LYS A 127 -12.81 -0.20 2.56
CA LYS A 127 -14.00 -0.98 2.18
C LYS A 127 -15.32 -0.28 2.52
N LYS A 128 -15.38 0.47 3.62
CA LYS A 128 -16.59 1.24 4.01
C LYS A 128 -16.97 2.35 3.03
N ARG A 129 -16.04 2.80 2.19
CA ARG A 129 -16.22 3.98 1.32
C ARG A 129 -16.78 3.62 -0.07
N VAL A 130 -17.01 2.34 -0.33
CA VAL A 130 -17.22 1.76 -1.66
C VAL A 130 -18.61 1.18 -1.84
#